data_AF-A0A0A1V0Q5-F1
#
_entry.id   AF-A0A0A1V0Q5-F1
#
_cell.length_a   1.000
_cell.length_b   1.000
_cell.length_c   1.000
_cell.angle_alpha   90.00
_cell.angle_beta   90.00
_cell.angle_gamma   90.00
#
_symmetry.space_group_name_H-M   'P 1'
#
loop_
_entity.id
_entity.type
_entity.pdbx_description
1 polymer ?
#
loop_
_entity_poly.entity_id
_entity_poly.type
_entity_poly.pdbx_seq_one_letter_code
_entity_poly.pdbx_strand_id
1 'polypeptide(L)'
;MSNLFSGLNARMRAAQRVEHANPIIPSDEPILGGLRPSNSAPRVSLPQSPSLSESMRITPPTIDWPRPLPLWLNPAYSKHIVKGNLMTLSARPKTVEHGEWIAHQVVEHYRILWNFVRVVHEKEDNGKAICNKSSCPQMSAGTNRSYTWLNKNHEPVDLPANEYMTLMQRWISGKIDDSSMFPTDPDGVSFAFHQEYSAPTAAHLFHQDPVEEWPGSRSGFPKHFASTAQLIFRQIFRVYAHLYWNHFVDPFYHFNLEKQLNSCFSHFILTATTLDMLRPEELEPMQYLIDLWTADGTFPLGSKPYLYANVERGKYISSLGRRV
;
A
#
# COMPACT_ATOMS: atom_id res chain seq x y z
N MET A 1 -35.24 15.83 6.83
CA MET A 1 -35.96 14.68 7.44
C MET A 1 -35.19 14.23 8.68
N SER A 2 -35.82 13.46 9.56
CA SER A 2 -35.53 13.53 11.01
C SER A 2 -34.50 12.54 11.55
N ASN A 3 -33.89 12.94 12.68
CA ASN A 3 -32.97 12.18 13.52
C ASN A 3 -33.42 10.74 13.82
N LEU A 4 -32.48 9.78 13.79
CA LEU A 4 -32.72 8.38 14.18
C LEU A 4 -31.53 7.72 14.92
N PHE A 5 -31.01 8.36 15.98
CA PHE A 5 -30.11 7.71 16.93
C PHE A 5 -30.37 8.18 18.36
N SER A 6 -31.04 7.34 19.17
CA SER A 6 -31.21 7.54 20.62
C SER A 6 -31.37 6.21 21.35
N GLY A 7 -30.31 5.81 22.08
CA GLY A 7 -30.38 5.02 23.31
C GLY A 7 -30.82 3.54 23.25
N LEU A 8 -30.01 2.68 23.87
CA LEU A 8 -30.49 1.75 24.91
C LEU A 8 -29.30 1.27 25.76
N ASN A 9 -29.41 1.41 27.09
CA ASN A 9 -28.46 0.91 28.07
C ASN A 9 -29.13 -0.23 28.86
N ALA A 10 -28.46 -1.37 29.01
CA ALA A 10 -28.88 -2.46 29.89
C ALA A 10 -27.66 -3.10 30.59
N ARG A 11 -27.85 -3.62 31.80
CA ARG A 11 -26.79 -3.95 32.77
C ARG A 11 -27.17 -5.17 33.62
N MET A 12 -26.38 -6.24 33.57
CA MET A 12 -26.15 -7.24 34.66
C MET A 12 -24.87 -8.04 34.31
N ARG A 13 -23.84 -8.14 35.17
CA ARG A 13 -23.67 -8.77 36.51
C ARG A 13 -23.12 -10.21 36.48
N ALA A 14 -21.80 -10.29 36.32
CA ALA A 14 -20.81 -11.11 37.04
C ALA A 14 -21.13 -12.55 37.52
N ALA A 15 -20.19 -13.47 37.21
CA ALA A 15 -19.68 -14.48 38.15
C ALA A 15 -18.18 -14.73 37.86
N GLN A 16 -17.38 -15.01 38.89
CA GLN A 16 -15.97 -15.44 38.78
C GLN A 16 -15.79 -16.80 39.47
N ARG A 17 -14.76 -17.56 39.09
CA ARG A 17 -14.18 -18.61 39.95
C ARG A 17 -12.68 -18.76 39.67
N VAL A 18 -11.89 -19.05 40.71
CA VAL A 18 -10.42 -19.07 40.70
C VAL A 18 -9.94 -20.15 41.69
N GLU A 19 -8.98 -20.98 41.28
CA GLU A 19 -8.17 -21.92 42.09
C GLU A 19 -7.15 -22.59 41.13
N HIS A 20 -5.94 -23.05 41.48
CA HIS A 20 -4.91 -22.71 42.49
C HIS A 20 -3.55 -23.33 42.02
N ALA A 21 -2.40 -23.21 42.70
CA ALA A 21 -1.07 -23.41 42.08
C ALA A 21 0.04 -24.20 42.85
N ASN A 22 0.96 -24.83 42.09
CA ASN A 22 2.36 -25.28 42.42
C ASN A 22 2.51 -26.40 43.50
N PRO A 23 3.67 -27.11 43.73
CA PRO A 23 5.12 -26.86 43.45
C PRO A 23 5.87 -28.03 42.68
N ILE A 24 7.17 -28.34 42.88
CA ILE A 24 8.41 -27.73 42.28
C ILE A 24 9.71 -28.57 42.62
N ILE A 25 10.50 -29.04 41.61
CA ILE A 25 12.01 -29.19 41.51
C ILE A 25 12.78 -30.11 42.54
N PRO A 26 14.06 -30.60 42.40
CA PRO A 26 15.01 -30.95 41.29
C PRO A 26 15.62 -32.40 41.31
N SER A 27 16.52 -32.78 40.36
CA SER A 27 17.81 -33.50 40.62
C SER A 27 18.78 -33.53 39.39
N ASP A 28 20.08 -33.81 39.59
CA ASP A 28 21.22 -33.53 38.65
C ASP A 28 21.92 -34.75 37.97
N GLU A 29 22.98 -34.45 37.18
CA GLU A 29 23.90 -35.26 36.31
C GLU A 29 24.91 -36.19 37.08
N PRO A 30 25.91 -36.96 36.50
CA PRO A 30 26.87 -36.57 35.43
C PRO A 30 27.52 -37.62 34.45
N ILE A 31 28.01 -37.07 33.31
CA ILE A 31 29.28 -37.29 32.52
C ILE A 31 29.97 -38.68 32.35
N LEU A 32 30.23 -39.04 31.07
CA LEU A 32 31.47 -39.68 30.51
C LEU A 32 31.45 -39.66 28.94
N GLY A 33 32.52 -39.72 28.12
CA GLY A 33 33.98 -39.55 28.28
C GLY A 33 34.81 -40.30 27.19
N GLY A 34 35.74 -39.67 26.45
CA GLY A 34 36.62 -40.34 25.43
C GLY A 34 37.44 -39.41 24.48
N LEU A 35 38.48 -39.92 23.80
CA LEU A 35 39.51 -39.13 23.06
C LEU A 35 39.88 -39.66 21.64
N ARG A 36 40.63 -38.84 20.87
CA ARG A 36 41.20 -39.03 19.49
C ARG A 36 42.53 -39.87 19.51
N PRO A 37 43.39 -40.02 18.44
CA PRO A 37 43.36 -39.55 17.04
C PRO A 37 43.88 -40.55 15.94
N SER A 38 43.98 -40.10 14.67
CA SER A 38 44.95 -40.61 13.67
C SER A 38 45.28 -39.56 12.57
N ASN A 39 46.43 -39.70 11.91
CA ASN A 39 46.97 -38.76 10.89
C ASN A 39 46.95 -39.37 9.47
N SER A 40 46.72 -38.53 8.45
CA SER A 40 47.27 -38.75 7.10
C SER A 40 47.34 -37.47 6.25
N ALA A 41 48.32 -37.43 5.35
CA ALA A 41 48.52 -36.47 4.27
C ALA A 41 49.17 -37.24 3.09
N PRO A 42 49.44 -36.67 1.90
CA PRO A 42 49.11 -35.34 1.38
C PRO A 42 48.44 -35.36 -0.02
N ARG A 43 47.99 -34.19 -0.52
CA ARG A 43 48.14 -33.84 -1.95
C ARG A 43 48.00 -32.33 -2.19
N VAL A 44 48.90 -31.74 -2.97
CA VAL A 44 48.72 -30.40 -3.54
C VAL A 44 48.05 -30.55 -4.90
N SER A 45 46.95 -29.84 -5.11
CA SER A 45 46.26 -29.75 -6.40
C SER A 45 46.71 -28.51 -7.15
N LEU A 46 47.15 -28.66 -8.40
CA LEU A 46 47.34 -27.54 -9.32
C LEU A 46 45.99 -26.87 -9.61
N PRO A 47 45.94 -25.54 -9.81
CA PRO A 47 44.71 -24.85 -10.18
C PRO A 47 44.22 -25.34 -11.55
N GLN A 48 42.99 -25.82 -11.61
CA GLN A 48 42.33 -26.14 -12.88
C GLN A 48 41.91 -24.84 -13.57
N SER A 49 42.35 -24.64 -14.81
CA SER A 49 41.83 -23.59 -15.68
C SER A 49 40.31 -23.77 -15.86
N PRO A 50 39.49 -22.72 -15.73
CA PRO A 50 38.04 -22.84 -15.97
C PRO A 50 37.79 -23.20 -17.44
N SER A 51 36.94 -24.20 -17.67
CA SER A 51 36.54 -24.60 -19.02
C SER A 51 35.60 -23.57 -19.65
N LEU A 52 35.76 -23.33 -20.96
CA LEU A 52 34.93 -22.43 -21.77
C LEU A 52 33.46 -22.88 -21.98
N SER A 53 32.91 -23.66 -21.05
CA SER A 53 31.55 -24.19 -21.01
C SER A 53 30.70 -23.61 -19.87
N GLU A 54 31.20 -22.59 -19.15
CA GLU A 54 30.41 -21.78 -18.20
C GLU A 54 29.49 -20.81 -18.95
N SER A 55 28.62 -21.36 -19.80
CA SER A 55 27.57 -20.65 -20.52
C SER A 55 26.59 -20.04 -19.52
N MET A 56 26.76 -18.73 -19.27
CA MET A 56 25.90 -17.83 -18.48
C MET A 56 24.78 -18.52 -17.71
N ARG A 57 25.09 -19.07 -16.53
CA ARG A 57 24.05 -19.50 -15.59
C ARG A 57 23.29 -18.27 -15.11
N ILE A 58 22.19 -17.97 -15.79
CA ILE A 58 21.19 -17.01 -15.32
C ILE A 58 20.59 -17.62 -14.05
N THR A 59 21.16 -17.27 -12.90
CA THR A 59 20.59 -17.60 -11.60
C THR A 59 19.18 -17.02 -11.56
N PRO A 60 18.13 -17.84 -11.40
CA PRO A 60 16.76 -17.32 -11.39
C PRO A 60 16.62 -16.31 -10.25
N PRO A 61 15.90 -15.19 -10.45
CA PRO A 61 15.83 -14.11 -9.46
C PRO A 61 15.30 -14.66 -8.13
N THR A 62 16.17 -14.72 -7.13
CA THR A 62 15.84 -15.23 -5.81
C THR A 62 14.83 -14.28 -5.16
N ILE A 63 13.64 -14.81 -4.87
CA ILE A 63 12.67 -14.12 -4.02
C ILE A 63 13.14 -14.38 -2.59
N ASP A 64 13.50 -13.33 -1.85
CA ASP A 64 13.79 -13.39 -0.41
C ASP A 64 12.50 -13.52 0.41
N TRP A 65 11.73 -14.58 0.13
CA TRP A 65 10.53 -14.96 0.86
C TRP A 65 10.57 -16.44 1.22
N PRO A 66 10.32 -16.81 2.50
CA PRO A 66 10.04 -18.18 2.86
C PRO A 66 8.81 -18.67 2.07
N ARG A 67 8.75 -19.98 1.78
CA ARG A 67 7.60 -20.60 1.13
C ARG A 67 6.65 -21.20 2.18
N PRO A 68 5.32 -21.22 1.95
CA PRO A 68 4.61 -20.77 0.75
C PRO A 68 4.60 -19.23 0.61
N LEU A 69 4.42 -18.74 -0.63
CA LEU A 69 4.22 -17.31 -0.86
C LEU A 69 2.86 -16.85 -0.29
N PRO A 70 2.71 -15.58 0.14
CA PRO A 70 1.43 -15.02 0.56
C PRO A 70 0.34 -15.19 -0.52
N LEU A 71 -0.91 -15.39 -0.09
CA LEU A 71 -2.01 -15.77 -1.01
C LEU A 71 -2.27 -14.72 -2.10
N TRP A 72 -2.10 -13.43 -1.81
CA TRP A 72 -2.21 -12.34 -2.78
C TRP A 72 -1.11 -12.30 -3.84
N LEU A 73 0.04 -12.90 -3.54
CA LEU A 73 1.17 -13.03 -4.47
C LEU A 73 1.07 -14.29 -5.34
N ASN A 74 0.08 -15.17 -5.08
CA ASN A 74 -0.20 -16.31 -5.93
C ASN A 74 -0.89 -15.84 -7.23
N PRO A 75 -0.34 -16.16 -8.42
CA PRO A 75 -0.92 -15.80 -9.71
C PRO A 75 -2.37 -16.24 -9.94
N ALA A 76 -2.90 -17.21 -9.19
CA ALA A 76 -4.31 -17.63 -9.24
C ALA A 76 -5.27 -16.60 -8.63
N TYR A 77 -4.85 -15.90 -7.57
CA TYR A 77 -5.70 -14.99 -6.77
C TYR A 77 -5.36 -13.50 -6.98
N SER A 78 -4.21 -13.20 -7.60
CA SER A 78 -3.78 -11.84 -7.98
C SER A 78 -4.56 -11.24 -9.17
N LYS A 79 -5.81 -11.66 -9.42
CA LYS A 79 -6.57 -11.35 -10.64
C LYS A 79 -7.54 -10.18 -10.50
N HIS A 80 -7.80 -9.53 -11.63
CA HIS A 80 -8.64 -8.35 -11.77
C HIS A 80 -10.06 -8.71 -12.25
N ILE A 81 -11.04 -7.85 -11.97
CA ILE A 81 -12.41 -7.99 -12.51
C ILE A 81 -12.40 -7.78 -14.02
N VAL A 82 -11.74 -6.72 -14.47
CA VAL A 82 -11.63 -6.32 -15.87
C VAL A 82 -10.17 -6.40 -16.31
N LYS A 83 -9.92 -6.97 -17.49
CA LYS A 83 -8.65 -6.82 -18.21
C LYS A 83 -8.79 -5.68 -19.20
N GLY A 84 -8.00 -4.63 -19.06
CA GLY A 84 -8.06 -3.46 -19.93
C GLY A 84 -6.99 -2.43 -19.60
N ASN A 85 -6.78 -1.47 -20.50
CA ASN A 85 -5.83 -0.39 -20.31
C ASN A 85 -6.38 0.65 -19.32
N LEU A 86 -6.06 0.51 -18.03
CA LEU A 86 -6.53 1.41 -16.97
C LEU A 86 -5.96 2.86 -17.08
N MET A 87 -4.97 3.12 -17.94
CA MET A 87 -4.38 4.47 -18.10
C MET A 87 -5.42 5.52 -18.50
N THR A 88 -6.47 5.13 -19.22
CA THR A 88 -7.54 6.06 -19.64
C THR A 88 -8.39 6.57 -18.47
N LEU A 89 -8.43 5.85 -17.34
CA LEU A 89 -9.12 6.27 -16.12
C LEU A 89 -8.23 7.19 -15.26
N SER A 90 -6.91 6.98 -15.30
CA SER A 90 -5.91 7.77 -14.57
C SER A 90 -5.46 9.05 -15.30
N ALA A 91 -5.68 9.14 -16.62
CA ALA A 91 -5.25 10.25 -17.45
C ALA A 91 -6.09 11.53 -17.22
N ARG A 92 -5.42 12.64 -16.92
CA ARG A 92 -6.07 13.97 -16.80
C ARG A 92 -6.71 14.38 -18.14
N PRO A 93 -8.02 14.73 -18.17
CA PRO A 93 -8.64 15.31 -19.36
C PRO A 93 -7.94 16.61 -19.78
N LYS A 94 -7.77 16.83 -21.10
CA LYS A 94 -6.98 17.97 -21.63
C LYS A 94 -7.46 19.36 -21.18
N THR A 95 -8.73 19.49 -20.79
CA THR A 95 -9.37 20.74 -20.37
C THR A 95 -9.36 20.97 -18.85
N VAL A 96 -9.06 19.95 -18.05
CA VAL A 96 -9.15 20.00 -16.58
C VAL A 96 -7.81 20.43 -15.97
N GLU A 97 -7.83 21.40 -15.07
CA GLU A 97 -6.62 21.88 -14.39
C GLU A 97 -5.92 20.77 -13.58
N HIS A 98 -4.61 20.91 -13.35
CA HIS A 98 -3.85 19.88 -12.64
C HIS A 98 -4.31 19.72 -11.18
N GLY A 99 -4.62 20.82 -10.48
CA GLY A 99 -5.10 20.80 -9.10
C GLY A 99 -6.43 20.08 -8.98
N GLU A 100 -7.42 20.47 -9.79
CA GLU A 100 -8.74 19.83 -9.90
C GLU A 100 -8.65 18.31 -10.08
N TRP A 101 -7.80 17.84 -11.02
CA TRP A 101 -7.65 16.41 -11.24
C TRP A 101 -6.99 15.68 -10.07
N ILE A 102 -6.00 16.30 -9.40
CA ILE A 102 -5.43 15.74 -8.17
C ILE A 102 -6.51 15.70 -7.06
N ALA A 103 -7.30 16.76 -6.90
CA ALA A 103 -8.35 16.85 -5.89
C ALA A 103 -9.42 15.76 -6.09
N HIS A 104 -9.95 15.63 -7.30
CA HIS A 104 -10.87 14.57 -7.69
C HIS A 104 -10.31 13.17 -7.38
N GLN A 105 -9.05 12.91 -7.76
CA GLN A 105 -8.42 11.61 -7.52
C GLN A 105 -8.12 11.36 -6.02
N VAL A 106 -7.80 12.38 -5.22
CA VAL A 106 -7.70 12.24 -3.76
C VAL A 106 -9.04 11.77 -3.16
N VAL A 107 -10.14 12.46 -3.50
CA VAL A 107 -11.48 12.15 -2.97
C VAL A 107 -11.91 10.75 -3.42
N GLU A 108 -11.73 10.41 -4.70
CA GLU A 108 -12.17 9.13 -5.26
C GLU A 108 -11.37 7.94 -4.71
N HIS A 109 -10.04 8.01 -4.65
CA HIS A 109 -9.23 6.91 -4.11
C HIS A 109 -9.42 6.73 -2.60
N TYR A 110 -9.66 7.81 -1.85
CA TYR A 110 -10.06 7.73 -0.44
C TYR A 110 -11.43 7.04 -0.29
N ARG A 111 -12.44 7.47 -1.07
CA ARG A 111 -13.79 6.89 -1.07
C ARG A 111 -13.76 5.40 -1.40
N ILE A 112 -12.98 5.00 -2.41
CA ILE A 112 -12.78 3.61 -2.80
C ILE A 112 -12.14 2.80 -1.66
N LEU A 113 -11.01 3.27 -1.12
CA LEU A 113 -10.30 2.57 -0.03
C LEU A 113 -11.21 2.38 1.19
N TRP A 114 -11.97 3.41 1.59
CA TRP A 114 -12.78 3.37 2.79
C TRP A 114 -13.86 2.27 2.75
N ASN A 115 -14.35 1.89 1.56
CA ASN A 115 -15.27 0.76 1.43
C ASN A 115 -14.61 -0.58 1.83
N PHE A 116 -13.32 -0.79 1.52
CA PHE A 116 -12.59 -1.98 1.96
C PHE A 116 -12.25 -1.91 3.47
N VAL A 117 -11.84 -0.74 3.97
CA VAL A 117 -11.58 -0.55 5.41
C VAL A 117 -12.82 -0.84 6.24
N ARG A 118 -14.01 -0.46 5.77
CA ARG A 118 -15.27 -0.80 6.44
C ARG A 118 -15.48 -2.31 6.60
N VAL A 119 -15.07 -3.15 5.65
CA VAL A 119 -15.22 -4.62 5.78
C VAL A 119 -14.41 -5.17 6.97
N VAL A 120 -13.22 -4.62 7.24
CA VAL A 120 -12.37 -5.06 8.38
C VAL A 120 -12.65 -4.30 9.68
N HIS A 121 -13.41 -3.20 9.62
CA HIS A 121 -13.84 -2.39 10.78
C HIS A 121 -15.27 -2.71 11.26
N GLU A 122 -16.09 -3.40 10.44
CA GLU A 122 -17.44 -3.79 10.82
C GLU A 122 -17.40 -4.81 11.98
N LYS A 123 -18.41 -4.76 12.84
CA LYS A 123 -18.45 -5.61 14.04
C LYS A 123 -19.22 -6.91 13.80
N GLU A 124 -18.61 -8.01 14.19
CA GLU A 124 -19.25 -9.32 14.31
C GLU A 124 -20.19 -9.37 15.54
N ASP A 125 -21.00 -10.43 15.65
CA ASP A 125 -21.92 -10.66 16.78
C ASP A 125 -21.21 -10.67 18.15
N ASN A 126 -19.90 -10.97 18.18
CA ASN A 126 -19.07 -10.93 19.38
C ASN A 126 -18.63 -9.50 19.79
N GLY A 127 -19.02 -8.48 19.04
CA GLY A 127 -18.76 -7.06 19.30
C GLY A 127 -17.37 -6.54 18.90
N LYS A 128 -16.49 -7.41 18.37
CA LYS A 128 -15.18 -7.05 17.81
C LYS A 128 -15.27 -6.91 16.29
N ALA A 129 -14.29 -6.19 15.72
CA ALA A 129 -14.05 -6.14 14.28
C ALA A 129 -12.84 -7.02 13.93
N ILE A 130 -12.75 -7.46 12.67
CA ILE A 130 -11.67 -8.34 12.17
C ILE A 130 -10.29 -7.68 12.39
N CYS A 131 -10.15 -6.41 11.98
CA CYS A 131 -9.00 -5.58 12.35
C CYS A 131 -9.25 -4.93 13.72
N ASN A 132 -8.49 -5.34 14.74
CA ASN A 132 -8.60 -4.83 16.10
C ASN A 132 -7.25 -4.89 16.83
N LYS A 133 -7.17 -4.32 18.05
CA LYS A 133 -5.91 -4.25 18.83
C LYS A 133 -5.24 -5.59 19.15
N SER A 134 -5.97 -6.71 19.08
CA SER A 134 -5.44 -8.06 19.35
C SER A 134 -5.07 -8.85 18.09
N SER A 135 -5.68 -8.56 16.94
CA SER A 135 -5.26 -9.11 15.64
C SER A 135 -4.15 -8.27 14.99
N CYS A 136 -4.22 -6.94 15.12
CA CYS A 136 -3.31 -5.98 14.49
C CYS A 136 -2.82 -4.91 15.49
N PRO A 137 -1.94 -5.28 16.45
CA PRO A 137 -1.44 -4.38 17.49
C PRO A 137 -0.55 -3.24 16.97
N GLN A 138 -0.02 -3.37 15.75
CA GLN A 138 0.71 -2.34 15.01
C GLN A 138 0.18 -2.25 13.57
N MET A 139 0.30 -1.07 12.95
CA MET A 139 -0.02 -0.84 11.54
C MET A 139 1.09 -1.37 10.63
N SER A 140 1.09 -2.67 10.34
CA SER A 140 2.18 -3.37 9.62
C SER A 140 1.91 -3.62 8.13
N ALA A 141 2.99 -3.81 7.37
CA ALA A 141 3.02 -4.39 6.03
C ALA A 141 4.04 -5.55 6.00
N GLY A 142 3.60 -6.72 6.49
CA GLY A 142 4.48 -7.86 6.74
C GLY A 142 5.29 -7.71 8.03
N THR A 143 6.22 -8.63 8.27
CA THR A 143 7.01 -8.68 9.52
C THR A 143 8.02 -7.55 9.68
N ASN A 144 8.53 -7.01 8.56
CA ASN A 144 9.73 -6.16 8.56
C ASN A 144 9.42 -4.66 8.38
N ARG A 145 8.13 -4.27 8.28
CA ARG A 145 7.72 -2.88 8.10
C ARG A 145 6.50 -2.53 8.97
N SER A 146 6.71 -1.70 9.99
CA SER A 146 5.65 -0.99 10.73
C SER A 146 5.49 0.44 10.19
N TYR A 147 4.28 0.98 10.27
CA TYR A 147 3.97 2.36 9.92
C TYR A 147 3.59 3.16 11.17
N THR A 148 4.46 4.05 11.61
CA THR A 148 4.15 5.02 12.67
C THR A 148 3.26 6.16 12.17
N TRP A 149 2.47 6.71 13.08
CA TRP A 149 1.70 7.94 12.90
C TRP A 149 2.42 9.10 13.61
N LEU A 150 2.27 10.34 13.15
CA LEU A 150 2.85 11.50 13.83
C LEU A 150 1.84 12.11 14.82
N ASN A 151 2.25 12.24 16.09
CA ASN A 151 1.42 12.87 17.12
C ASN A 151 1.42 14.42 16.99
N LYS A 152 0.75 15.11 17.92
CA LYS A 152 0.66 16.60 17.94
C LYS A 152 2.02 17.30 18.11
N ASN A 153 3.04 16.61 18.60
CA ASN A 153 4.39 17.11 18.80
C ASN A 153 5.30 16.75 17.60
N HIS A 154 4.75 16.16 16.52
CA HIS A 154 5.47 15.56 15.39
C HIS A 154 6.34 14.33 15.76
N GLU A 155 6.11 13.70 16.91
CA GLU A 155 6.81 12.48 17.31
C GLU A 155 6.14 11.25 16.66
N PRO A 156 6.92 10.27 16.17
CA PRO A 156 6.38 9.02 15.63
C PRO A 156 5.88 8.11 16.76
N VAL A 157 4.62 7.70 16.68
CA VAL A 157 3.99 6.73 17.59
C VAL A 157 3.52 5.49 16.82
N ASP A 158 3.76 4.31 17.40
CA ASP A 158 3.10 3.08 16.96
C ASP A 158 1.62 3.10 17.37
N LEU A 159 0.75 2.60 16.50
CA LEU A 159 -0.68 2.49 16.73
C LEU A 159 -1.20 1.12 16.24
N PRO A 160 -2.20 0.53 16.91
CA PRO A 160 -2.99 -0.55 16.35
C PRO A 160 -3.59 -0.15 15.00
N ALA A 161 -3.60 -1.08 14.04
CA ALA A 161 -3.97 -0.76 12.66
C ALA A 161 -5.39 -0.18 12.53
N ASN A 162 -6.32 -0.64 13.34
CA ASN A 162 -7.70 -0.13 13.36
C ASN A 162 -7.78 1.31 13.90
N GLU A 163 -6.90 1.70 14.82
CA GLU A 163 -6.81 3.08 15.31
C GLU A 163 -6.07 3.97 14.30
N TYR A 164 -5.01 3.46 13.66
CA TYR A 164 -4.33 4.13 12.55
C TYR A 164 -5.30 4.46 11.41
N MET A 165 -6.09 3.48 10.94
CA MET A 165 -7.10 3.68 9.89
C MET A 165 -8.18 4.68 10.31
N THR A 166 -8.55 4.71 11.59
CA THR A 166 -9.52 5.68 12.13
C THR A 166 -8.95 7.10 12.24
N LEU A 167 -7.67 7.28 12.59
CA LEU A 167 -7.01 8.58 12.56
C LEU A 167 -6.78 9.06 11.13
N MET A 168 -6.39 8.17 10.22
CA MET A 168 -6.29 8.45 8.80
C MET A 168 -7.62 8.99 8.25
N GLN A 169 -8.75 8.30 8.51
CA GLN A 169 -10.07 8.75 8.07
C GLN A 169 -10.34 10.19 8.50
N ARG A 170 -10.18 10.49 9.80
CA ARG A 170 -10.44 11.81 10.37
C ARG A 170 -9.51 12.88 9.79
N TRP A 171 -8.25 12.54 9.53
CA TRP A 171 -7.26 13.46 8.97
C TRP A 171 -7.48 13.73 7.46
N ILE A 172 -7.87 12.71 6.68
CA ILE A 172 -8.18 12.87 5.25
C ILE A 172 -9.50 13.65 5.09
N SER A 173 -10.58 13.25 5.78
CA SER A 173 -11.85 13.99 5.74
C SER A 173 -11.66 15.43 6.21
N GLY A 174 -11.00 15.65 7.36
CA GLY A 174 -10.66 17.00 7.84
C GLY A 174 -9.67 17.80 6.96
N LYS A 175 -9.23 17.25 5.82
CA LYS A 175 -8.54 17.98 4.76
C LYS A 175 -9.38 18.17 3.50
N ILE A 176 -10.27 17.24 3.16
CA ILE A 176 -11.24 17.37 2.05
C ILE A 176 -12.37 18.34 2.42
N ASP A 177 -12.79 18.36 3.68
CA ASP A 177 -13.85 19.22 4.22
C ASP A 177 -13.35 20.67 4.52
N ASP A 178 -12.05 20.92 4.35
CA ASP A 178 -11.36 22.20 4.58
C ASP A 178 -11.32 23.00 3.27
N SER A 179 -12.24 23.95 3.10
CA SER A 179 -12.35 24.76 1.87
C SER A 179 -11.19 25.74 1.63
N SER A 180 -10.28 25.92 2.60
CA SER A 180 -8.99 26.61 2.36
C SER A 180 -7.93 25.69 1.71
N MET A 181 -8.22 24.39 1.64
CA MET A 181 -7.32 23.34 1.16
C MET A 181 -7.86 22.64 -0.09
N PHE A 182 -9.17 22.39 -0.13
CA PHE A 182 -9.93 21.88 -1.26
C PHE A 182 -11.05 22.89 -1.55
N PRO A 183 -10.80 23.93 -2.37
CA PRO A 183 -11.83 24.89 -2.75
C PRO A 183 -13.05 24.20 -3.37
N THR A 184 -14.24 24.65 -2.99
CA THR A 184 -15.53 24.11 -3.48
C THR A 184 -16.42 25.19 -4.09
N ASP A 185 -15.89 26.39 -4.32
CA ASP A 185 -16.60 27.51 -4.92
C ASP A 185 -16.59 27.37 -6.46
N PRO A 186 -17.75 27.19 -7.13
CA PRO A 186 -17.80 27.02 -8.57
C PRO A 186 -17.29 28.24 -9.35
N ASP A 187 -17.37 29.45 -8.77
CA ASP A 187 -16.89 30.67 -9.42
C ASP A 187 -15.35 30.79 -9.37
N GLY A 188 -14.70 29.98 -8.53
CA GLY A 188 -13.23 29.87 -8.45
C GLY A 188 -12.61 28.80 -9.37
N VAL A 189 -13.40 27.99 -10.07
CA VAL A 189 -12.90 26.84 -10.85
C VAL A 189 -12.26 27.28 -12.16
N SER A 190 -11.09 26.72 -12.47
CA SER A 190 -10.28 27.04 -13.66
C SER A 190 -10.01 25.83 -14.56
N PHE A 191 -9.68 26.12 -15.82
CA PHE A 191 -9.42 25.16 -16.89
C PHE A 191 -7.92 25.07 -17.22
N ALA A 192 -7.48 23.94 -17.74
CA ALA A 192 -6.10 23.75 -18.20
C ALA A 192 -5.68 24.79 -19.26
N PHE A 193 -4.43 25.26 -19.17
CA PHE A 193 -3.85 26.15 -20.18
C PHE A 193 -3.73 25.43 -21.54
N HIS A 194 -4.29 26.02 -22.59
CA HIS A 194 -4.19 25.49 -23.96
C HIS A 194 -3.35 26.46 -24.81
N GLN A 195 -2.11 26.05 -25.09
CA GLN A 195 -1.08 26.90 -25.69
C GLN A 195 -1.51 27.52 -27.03
N GLU A 196 -2.26 26.78 -27.84
CA GLU A 196 -2.77 27.21 -29.16
C GLU A 196 -3.82 28.34 -29.10
N TYR A 197 -4.53 28.49 -27.98
CA TYR A 197 -5.53 29.56 -27.77
C TYR A 197 -4.98 30.71 -26.89
N SER A 198 -3.71 30.60 -26.48
CA SER A 198 -3.03 31.61 -25.66
C SER A 198 -2.51 32.74 -26.55
N ALA A 199 -3.39 33.68 -26.91
CA ALA A 199 -3.04 34.77 -27.82
C ALA A 199 -1.83 35.59 -27.32
N PRO A 200 -0.82 35.88 -28.16
CA PRO A 200 0.42 36.55 -27.72
C PRO A 200 0.19 37.98 -27.21
N THR A 201 -0.92 38.62 -27.58
CA THR A 201 -1.36 39.90 -27.04
C THR A 201 -1.73 39.86 -25.56
N ALA A 202 -2.08 38.70 -25.00
CA ALA A 202 -2.31 38.54 -23.56
C ALA A 202 -1.00 38.42 -22.77
N ALA A 203 0.05 37.83 -23.36
CA ALA A 203 1.32 37.59 -22.67
C ALA A 203 1.98 38.86 -22.11
N HIS A 204 1.82 40.00 -22.81
CA HIS A 204 2.36 41.29 -22.35
C HIS A 204 1.58 41.91 -21.17
N LEU A 205 0.33 41.51 -20.93
CA LEU A 205 -0.45 41.98 -19.78
C LEU A 205 -0.17 41.18 -18.50
N PHE A 206 0.40 39.97 -18.63
CA PHE A 206 0.76 39.09 -17.51
C PHE A 206 2.26 39.07 -17.20
N HIS A 207 3.05 40.02 -17.73
CA HIS A 207 4.43 40.25 -17.30
C HIS A 207 4.50 40.95 -15.93
N GLN A 208 4.15 40.21 -14.88
CA GLN A 208 4.41 40.55 -13.47
C GLN A 208 5.13 39.39 -12.79
N ASP A 209 6.47 39.43 -12.89
CA ASP A 209 7.40 38.42 -12.35
C ASP A 209 7.21 36.99 -12.91
N PRO A 210 8.16 36.07 -12.68
CA PRO A 210 7.90 34.64 -12.83
C PRO A 210 6.95 34.19 -11.70
N VAL A 211 5.65 34.36 -11.92
CA VAL A 211 4.60 33.83 -11.02
C VAL A 211 4.84 32.34 -10.84
N GLU A 212 5.14 31.93 -9.61
CA GLU A 212 5.36 30.54 -9.23
C GLU A 212 4.07 29.74 -9.47
N GLU A 213 3.96 29.02 -10.58
CA GLU A 213 2.74 28.28 -10.93
C GLU A 213 2.76 26.87 -10.33
N TRP A 214 2.02 26.67 -9.23
CA TRP A 214 1.81 25.34 -8.63
C TRP A 214 0.51 24.69 -9.12
N PRO A 215 0.36 23.35 -9.05
CA PRO A 215 -0.87 22.66 -9.43
C PRO A 215 -2.10 23.15 -8.65
N GLY A 216 -3.07 23.74 -9.35
CA GLY A 216 -4.29 24.28 -8.74
C GLY A 216 -4.23 25.76 -8.40
N SER A 217 -3.13 26.46 -8.67
CA SER A 217 -2.98 27.89 -8.38
C SER A 217 -4.06 28.79 -9.00
N ARG A 218 -4.60 28.42 -10.17
CA ARG A 218 -5.65 29.17 -10.86
C ARG A 218 -7.06 28.76 -10.44
N SER A 219 -7.24 27.56 -9.90
CA SER A 219 -8.43 27.11 -9.16
C SER A 219 -8.38 27.44 -7.65
N GLY A 220 -7.49 28.34 -7.21
CA GLY A 220 -7.42 28.80 -5.81
C GLY A 220 -6.84 27.81 -4.79
N PHE A 221 -6.33 26.64 -5.20
CA PHE A 221 -5.68 25.70 -4.27
C PHE A 221 -4.40 26.31 -3.68
N PRO A 222 -4.07 26.06 -2.39
CA PRO A 222 -2.89 26.64 -1.76
C PRO A 222 -1.57 26.00 -2.24
N LYS A 223 -0.44 26.71 -2.12
CA LYS A 223 0.90 26.23 -2.52
C LYS A 223 1.28 24.83 -2.01
N HIS A 224 0.81 24.47 -0.82
CA HIS A 224 1.10 23.19 -0.15
C HIS A 224 0.07 22.08 -0.47
N PHE A 225 -0.85 22.32 -1.41
CA PHE A 225 -1.87 21.36 -1.82
C PHE A 225 -1.25 20.04 -2.33
N ALA A 226 -0.39 20.09 -3.34
CA ALA A 226 0.21 18.91 -3.95
C ALA A 226 1.05 18.07 -2.95
N SER A 227 1.79 18.72 -2.03
CA SER A 227 2.56 18.00 -1.01
C SER A 227 1.66 17.32 0.04
N THR A 228 0.45 17.83 0.27
CA THR A 228 -0.54 17.18 1.14
C THR A 228 -1.32 16.10 0.39
N ALA A 229 -1.61 16.26 -0.90
CA ALA A 229 -2.13 15.17 -1.72
C ALA A 229 -1.16 13.98 -1.74
N GLN A 230 0.15 14.23 -1.89
CA GLN A 230 1.20 13.22 -1.68
C GLN A 230 1.17 12.57 -0.28
N LEU A 231 0.91 13.34 0.79
CA LEU A 231 0.72 12.75 2.13
C LEU A 231 -0.52 11.84 2.17
N ILE A 232 -1.65 12.27 1.61
CA ILE A 232 -2.91 11.49 1.57
C ILE A 232 -2.74 10.20 0.77
N PHE A 233 -2.18 10.26 -0.43
CA PHE A 233 -1.87 9.07 -1.24
C PHE A 233 -0.93 8.10 -0.50
N ARG A 234 0.04 8.59 0.26
CA ARG A 234 0.91 7.72 1.08
C ARG A 234 0.17 7.05 2.24
N GLN A 235 -0.81 7.71 2.85
CA GLN A 235 -1.68 7.04 3.82
C GLN A 235 -2.55 5.95 3.17
N ILE A 236 -3.14 6.25 2.01
CA ILE A 236 -3.97 5.30 1.25
C ILE A 236 -3.14 4.07 0.85
N PHE A 237 -1.90 4.25 0.37
CA PHE A 237 -0.98 3.13 0.08
C PHE A 237 -0.67 2.27 1.32
N ARG A 238 -0.33 2.90 2.45
CA ARG A 238 -0.02 2.18 3.71
C ARG A 238 -1.18 1.29 4.15
N VAL A 239 -2.42 1.76 3.99
CA VAL A 239 -3.61 0.96 4.32
C VAL A 239 -3.83 -0.17 3.31
N TYR A 240 -3.75 0.09 1.99
CA TYR A 240 -3.81 -1.01 1.01
C TYR A 240 -2.78 -2.09 1.31
N ALA A 241 -1.53 -1.72 1.58
CA ALA A 241 -0.48 -2.66 1.98
C ALA A 241 -0.89 -3.45 3.24
N HIS A 242 -1.37 -2.79 4.29
CA HIS A 242 -1.84 -3.46 5.50
C HIS A 242 -2.98 -4.47 5.23
N LEU A 243 -3.96 -4.09 4.40
CA LEU A 243 -5.06 -4.98 4.00
C LEU A 243 -4.55 -6.20 3.22
N TYR A 244 -3.59 -6.04 2.32
CA TYR A 244 -2.96 -7.17 1.63
C TYR A 244 -2.19 -8.08 2.59
N TRP A 245 -1.33 -7.50 3.43
CA TRP A 245 -0.44 -8.25 4.31
C TRP A 245 -1.14 -9.00 5.43
N ASN A 246 -2.23 -8.46 5.98
CA ASN A 246 -2.89 -9.00 7.18
C ASN A 246 -4.33 -9.49 6.94
N HIS A 247 -5.03 -9.00 5.91
CA HIS A 247 -6.48 -9.23 5.72
C HIS A 247 -6.89 -9.78 4.34
N PHE A 248 -5.94 -10.09 3.45
CA PHE A 248 -6.29 -10.60 2.13
C PHE A 248 -7.01 -11.94 2.17
N VAL A 249 -6.57 -12.86 3.03
CA VAL A 249 -7.24 -14.17 3.20
C VAL A 249 -8.57 -13.97 3.91
N ASP A 250 -8.51 -13.33 5.07
CA ASP A 250 -9.64 -13.07 5.94
C ASP A 250 -9.81 -11.55 6.19
N PRO A 251 -10.84 -10.89 5.62
CA PRO A 251 -12.02 -11.46 4.98
C PRO A 251 -11.98 -11.54 3.44
N PHE A 252 -11.09 -10.82 2.75
CA PHE A 252 -11.35 -10.46 1.34
C PHE A 252 -11.43 -11.64 0.38
N TYR A 253 -10.58 -12.66 0.52
CA TYR A 253 -10.63 -13.88 -0.28
C TYR A 253 -11.85 -14.75 0.08
N HIS A 254 -12.14 -14.91 1.38
CA HIS A 254 -13.31 -15.66 1.85
C HIS A 254 -14.65 -15.06 1.39
N PHE A 255 -14.74 -13.73 1.22
CA PHE A 255 -15.93 -13.04 0.71
C PHE A 255 -15.91 -12.81 -0.82
N ASN A 256 -14.96 -13.40 -1.55
CA ASN A 256 -14.77 -13.21 -3.00
C ASN A 256 -14.67 -11.72 -3.44
N LEU A 257 -14.01 -10.92 -2.61
CA LEU A 257 -13.68 -9.50 -2.83
C LEU A 257 -12.24 -9.30 -3.31
N GLU A 258 -11.48 -10.37 -3.55
CA GLU A 258 -10.06 -10.29 -3.90
C GLU A 258 -9.86 -9.55 -5.24
N LYS A 259 -10.75 -9.77 -6.21
CA LYS A 259 -10.69 -9.12 -7.53
C LYS A 259 -11.03 -7.63 -7.46
N GLN A 260 -11.95 -7.26 -6.57
CA GLN A 260 -12.38 -5.90 -6.28
C GLN A 260 -11.19 -5.14 -5.67
N LEU A 261 -10.57 -5.72 -4.64
CA LEU A 261 -9.37 -5.16 -3.99
C LEU A 261 -8.22 -4.98 -5.00
N ASN A 262 -7.95 -6.02 -5.81
CA ASN A 262 -6.95 -5.98 -6.87
C ASN A 262 -7.22 -4.87 -7.90
N SER A 263 -8.45 -4.77 -8.42
CA SER A 263 -8.79 -3.76 -9.45
C SER A 263 -8.78 -2.33 -8.91
N CYS A 264 -9.15 -2.13 -7.64
CA CYS A 264 -9.03 -0.84 -6.98
C CYS A 264 -7.57 -0.47 -6.69
N PHE A 265 -6.75 -1.42 -6.22
CA PHE A 265 -5.35 -1.16 -5.89
C PHE A 265 -4.48 -0.96 -7.13
N SER A 266 -4.67 -1.72 -8.21
CA SER A 266 -3.93 -1.48 -9.47
C SER A 266 -4.30 -0.14 -10.11
N HIS A 267 -5.58 0.25 -10.10
CA HIS A 267 -6.00 1.60 -10.52
C HIS A 267 -5.41 2.70 -9.63
N PHE A 268 -5.33 2.48 -8.31
CA PHE A 268 -4.68 3.38 -7.36
C PHE A 268 -3.18 3.54 -7.66
N ILE A 269 -2.43 2.45 -7.78
CA ILE A 269 -0.99 2.48 -8.12
C ILE A 269 -0.75 3.21 -9.45
N LEU A 270 -1.56 2.95 -10.46
CA LEU A 270 -1.44 3.59 -11.76
C LEU A 270 -1.71 5.09 -11.69
N THR A 271 -2.76 5.51 -10.98
CA THR A 271 -3.09 6.94 -10.78
C THR A 271 -2.02 7.64 -9.95
N ALA A 272 -1.66 7.06 -8.81
CA ALA A 272 -0.75 7.65 -7.84
C ALA A 272 0.64 7.89 -8.41
N THR A 273 1.16 6.96 -9.19
CA THR A 273 2.43 7.13 -9.90
C THR A 273 2.30 8.10 -11.07
N THR A 274 1.25 7.98 -11.90
CA THR A 274 0.99 8.90 -13.04
C THR A 274 1.03 10.36 -12.60
N LEU A 275 0.40 10.69 -11.47
CA LEU A 275 0.32 12.04 -10.90
C LEU A 275 1.47 12.41 -9.93
N ASP A 276 2.53 11.61 -9.82
CA ASP A 276 3.67 11.84 -8.92
C ASP A 276 3.26 12.03 -7.43
N MET A 277 2.22 11.30 -7.03
CA MET A 277 1.69 11.25 -5.65
C MET A 277 2.36 10.17 -4.79
N LEU A 278 3.05 9.20 -5.41
CA LEU A 278 3.88 8.16 -4.77
C LEU A 278 5.20 8.00 -5.51
N ARG A 279 6.30 7.87 -4.75
CA ARG A 279 7.66 7.63 -5.29
C ARG A 279 8.00 6.13 -5.28
N PRO A 280 8.97 5.65 -6.09
CA PRO A 280 9.29 4.22 -6.18
C PRO A 280 9.67 3.57 -4.84
N GLU A 281 10.38 4.30 -3.97
CA GLU A 281 10.85 3.80 -2.67
C GLU A 281 9.69 3.57 -1.70
N GLU A 282 8.57 4.26 -1.92
CA GLU A 282 7.35 4.18 -1.12
C GLU A 282 6.47 2.99 -1.56
N LEU A 283 6.69 2.45 -2.78
CA LEU A 283 5.98 1.29 -3.33
C LEU A 283 6.55 -0.07 -2.89
N GLU A 284 7.79 -0.10 -2.36
CA GLU A 284 8.50 -1.34 -2.00
C GLU A 284 7.66 -2.40 -1.26
N PRO A 285 6.82 -2.04 -0.26
CA PRO A 285 6.06 -3.01 0.54
C PRO A 285 5.08 -3.87 -0.28
N MET A 286 4.76 -3.45 -1.51
CA MET A 286 3.89 -4.17 -2.45
C MET A 286 4.60 -4.47 -3.79
N GLN A 287 5.91 -4.23 -3.91
CA GLN A 287 6.65 -4.33 -5.17
C GLN A 287 6.55 -5.70 -5.84
N TYR A 288 6.56 -6.79 -5.08
CA TYR A 288 6.41 -8.14 -5.63
C TYR A 288 5.06 -8.35 -6.35
N LEU A 289 3.98 -7.70 -5.88
CA LEU A 289 2.67 -7.72 -6.54
C LEU A 289 2.66 -6.80 -7.78
N ILE A 290 3.31 -5.64 -7.69
CA ILE A 290 3.48 -4.71 -8.81
C ILE A 290 4.27 -5.38 -9.95
N ASP A 291 5.36 -6.07 -9.64
CA ASP A 291 6.16 -6.85 -10.58
C ASP A 291 5.33 -7.95 -11.28
N LEU A 292 4.52 -8.68 -10.51
CA LEU A 292 3.63 -9.73 -11.03
C LEU A 292 2.58 -9.15 -11.98
N TRP A 293 1.98 -8.01 -11.64
CA TRP A 293 1.00 -7.30 -12.48
C TRP A 293 1.62 -6.63 -13.71
N THR A 294 2.88 -6.20 -13.63
CA THR A 294 3.62 -5.76 -14.83
C THR A 294 3.91 -6.96 -15.74
N ALA A 295 4.29 -8.11 -15.19
CA ALA A 295 4.58 -9.31 -15.96
C ALA A 295 3.33 -10.03 -16.52
N ASP A 296 2.14 -9.84 -15.94
CA ASP A 296 0.87 -10.36 -16.48
C ASP A 296 0.10 -9.39 -17.40
N GLY A 297 0.66 -8.19 -17.62
CA GLY A 297 0.15 -7.20 -18.57
C GLY A 297 -0.94 -6.28 -18.00
N THR A 298 -1.19 -6.30 -16.70
CA THR A 298 -2.08 -5.34 -16.02
C THR A 298 -1.57 -3.91 -16.16
N PHE A 299 -0.26 -3.68 -15.98
CA PHE A 299 0.35 -2.36 -16.16
C PHE A 299 0.90 -2.19 -17.59
N PRO A 300 0.42 -1.20 -18.37
CA PRO A 300 0.85 -1.03 -19.77
C PRO A 300 2.33 -0.67 -19.93
N LEU A 301 2.91 -1.06 -21.07
CA LEU A 301 4.24 -0.65 -21.51
C LEU A 301 4.40 0.87 -21.45
N GLY A 302 5.47 1.35 -20.81
CA GLY A 302 5.77 2.78 -20.65
C GLY A 302 4.97 3.50 -19.55
N SER A 303 4.04 2.84 -18.86
CA SER A 303 3.44 3.40 -17.64
C SER A 303 4.47 3.47 -16.51
N LYS A 304 4.35 4.43 -15.58
CA LYS A 304 5.29 4.56 -14.46
C LYS A 304 5.41 3.28 -13.59
N PRO A 305 4.33 2.53 -13.27
CA PRO A 305 4.46 1.24 -12.56
C PRO A 305 5.24 0.19 -13.36
N TYR A 306 5.13 0.19 -14.70
CA TYR A 306 5.95 -0.67 -15.55
C TYR A 306 7.44 -0.30 -15.44
N LEU A 307 7.76 1.00 -15.45
CA LEU A 307 9.15 1.49 -15.33
C LEU A 307 9.77 1.23 -13.95
N TYR A 308 8.97 1.13 -12.89
CA TYR A 308 9.42 0.83 -11.53
C TYR A 308 9.47 -0.68 -11.21
N ALA A 309 9.08 -1.56 -12.15
CA ALA A 309 8.89 -2.98 -11.90
C ALA A 309 10.04 -3.87 -12.40
N ASN A 310 10.38 -4.89 -11.60
CA ASN A 310 11.27 -5.97 -12.02
C ASN A 310 10.45 -7.05 -12.76
N VAL A 311 10.32 -6.88 -14.08
CA VAL A 311 9.52 -7.76 -14.95
C VAL A 311 9.99 -9.23 -14.89
N GLU A 312 11.29 -9.50 -14.74
CA GLU A 312 11.80 -10.88 -14.63
C GLU A 312 11.42 -11.52 -13.28
N ARG A 313 11.41 -10.76 -12.19
CA ARG A 313 10.90 -11.21 -10.89
C ARG A 313 9.39 -11.50 -10.98
N GLY A 314 8.63 -10.65 -11.66
CA GLY A 314 7.22 -10.89 -11.97
C GLY A 314 6.96 -12.17 -12.77
N LYS A 315 7.73 -12.39 -13.85
CA LYS A 315 7.69 -13.63 -14.65
C LYS A 315 8.04 -14.86 -13.80
N TYR A 316 9.04 -14.76 -12.93
CA TYR A 316 9.41 -15.85 -12.03
C TYR A 316 8.28 -16.18 -11.05
N ILE A 317 7.65 -15.19 -10.40
CA ILE A 317 6.46 -15.38 -9.55
C ILE A 317 5.32 -16.06 -10.35
N SER A 318 5.05 -15.56 -11.55
CA SER A 318 4.05 -16.12 -12.48
C SER A 318 4.32 -17.60 -12.85
N SER A 319 5.59 -18.01 -12.88
CA SER A 319 5.98 -19.41 -13.14
C SER A 319 5.75 -20.36 -11.96
N LEU A 320 5.76 -19.85 -10.71
CA LEU A 320 5.57 -20.66 -9.50
C LEU A 320 4.12 -21.12 -9.36
N GLY A 321 3.16 -20.25 -9.67
CA GLY A 321 1.72 -20.56 -9.67
C GLY A 321 1.26 -21.54 -10.77
N ARG A 322 2.19 -22.08 -11.58
CA ARG A 322 1.93 -23.12 -12.59
C ARG A 322 2.49 -24.51 -12.21
N ARG A 323 3.01 -24.65 -10.98
CA ARG A 323 3.64 -25.89 -10.47
C ARG A 323 2.89 -26.48 -9.27
N VAL A 324 1.60 -26.16 -9.15
CA VAL A 324 0.65 -26.60 -8.12
C VAL A 324 -0.60 -27.06 -8.84
#